data_AF-A0A8J3QK64-F1
#
_entry.id   AF-A0A8J3QK64-F1
#
_cell.length_a   1.000
_cell.length_b   1.000
_cell.length_c   1.000
_cell.angle_alpha   90.00
_cell.angle_beta   90.00
_cell.angle_gamma   90.00
#
_symmetry.space_group_name_H-M   'P 1'
#
loop_
_entity.id
_entity.type
_entity.pdbx_description
1 polymer ?
#
loop_
_entity_poly.entity_id
_entity_poly.type
_entity_poly.pdbx_seq_one_letter_code
_entity_poly.pdbx_strand_id
1 'polypeptide(L)'
;MHWTVHDVASQLLDVSSFRDLCVSVLHKCLLDDGRFEAGQFGRKQHSSASAGAVLNGVASLPHVPDHLREHTQALGYALIGDDGHLRGHDEDPGDGTTSWSLSQVLYGVAKGHSSHDIESPKYAAALFRLLTLQNRVDGSWSLRHGDFVDPSLAFYPALLFERLIRQRSSYAETVREPLSQTAAYFLDVAASTATPDINAVLAMSALDRVAALAGINEKTLARYRQRRAELISELVDEHGDLRLGDMHISNELQPRWHSVTWAAILYACTRHWGGIQSSHNLHLSARLLQAFDSAEGGWCGPSRAERTARSWASSLALLNVHLLAQDICAGGLEVNEYQGLIRNMKDRKRFDVVISFGGPDRQVAEQIRNHLVAGGLRVFFDTDFRHNLLGAGGRAGPQPHHRVPFCGHRFAHRIRRNSQAKGSRQRSHATIVNDDGRARLRWEMCPIRGAGRRGSKTYTIWLWKCRMSPSSTGLGKIRSTRWAGSRSSSSATRARTRSTRRPGSATKM
;
A
#
# COMPACT_ATOMS: atom_id res chain seq x y z
N MET A 1 5.05 32.60 1.17
CA MET A 1 6.28 31.85 0.83
C MET A 1 5.85 30.48 0.35
N HIS A 2 6.20 30.06 -0.87
CA HIS A 2 5.93 28.69 -1.31
C HIS A 2 7.06 27.80 -0.81
N TRP A 3 6.77 26.99 0.20
CA TRP A 3 7.71 26.00 0.72
C TRP A 3 7.96 24.94 -0.35
N THR A 4 9.22 24.64 -0.64
CA THR A 4 9.54 23.53 -1.55
C THR A 4 9.46 22.20 -0.80
N VAL A 5 9.28 21.09 -1.54
CA VAL A 5 9.30 19.73 -0.97
C VAL A 5 10.60 19.47 -0.20
N HIS A 6 11.71 20.04 -0.67
CA HIS A 6 13.01 19.94 -0.02
C HIS A 6 13.02 20.63 1.35
N ASP A 7 12.46 21.84 1.45
CA ASP A 7 12.46 22.61 2.69
C ASP A 7 11.58 21.94 3.75
N VAL A 8 10.41 21.46 3.33
CA VAL A 8 9.50 20.69 4.19
C VAL A 8 10.15 19.40 4.68
N ALA A 9 10.82 18.64 3.80
CA ALA A 9 11.51 17.42 4.18
C ALA A 9 12.68 17.68 5.14
N SER A 10 13.44 18.76 4.93
CA SER A 10 14.54 19.17 5.80
C SER A 10 14.03 19.51 7.21
N GLN A 11 12.95 20.29 7.29
CA GLN A 11 12.34 20.68 8.55
C GLN A 11 11.67 19.50 9.28
N LEU A 12 11.06 18.56 8.55
CA LEU A 12 10.47 17.35 9.15
C LEU A 12 11.51 16.49 9.90
N LEU A 13 12.73 16.44 9.39
CA LEU A 13 13.83 15.63 9.93
C LEU A 13 14.81 16.41 10.81
N ASP A 14 14.61 17.73 10.95
CA ASP A 14 15.53 18.63 11.63
C ASP A 14 16.98 18.52 11.08
N VAL A 15 17.10 18.52 9.75
CA VAL A 15 18.39 18.51 9.04
C VAL A 15 18.59 19.80 8.27
N SER A 16 19.85 20.21 8.09
CA SER A 16 20.18 21.43 7.33
C SER A 16 19.78 21.35 5.86
N SER A 17 19.86 20.16 5.26
CA SER A 17 19.66 19.93 3.84
C SER A 17 19.20 18.50 3.57
N PHE A 18 17.95 18.35 3.10
CA PHE A 18 17.43 17.06 2.68
C PHE A 18 18.16 16.50 1.46
N ARG A 19 18.67 17.38 0.58
CA ARG A 19 19.49 16.99 -0.57
C ARG A 19 20.79 16.34 -0.12
N ASP A 20 21.49 16.96 0.83
CA ASP A 20 22.78 16.44 1.32
C ASP A 20 22.56 15.14 2.09
N LEU A 21 21.45 15.02 2.83
CA LEU A 21 21.05 13.75 3.45
C LEU A 21 20.81 12.66 2.39
N CYS A 22 20.12 12.95 1.29
CA CYS A 22 19.89 11.97 0.21
C CYS A 22 21.21 11.49 -0.41
N VAL A 23 22.13 12.41 -0.71
CA VAL A 23 23.45 12.08 -1.26
C VAL A 23 24.28 11.29 -0.27
N SER A 24 24.31 11.70 1.00
CA SER A 24 25.01 11.00 2.08
C SER A 24 24.51 9.57 2.29
N VAL A 25 23.19 9.37 2.37
CA VAL A 25 22.59 8.03 2.49
C VAL A 25 22.89 7.18 1.26
N LEU A 26 22.80 7.74 0.05
CA LEU A 26 23.16 7.00 -1.15
C LEU A 26 24.61 6.54 -1.11
N HIS A 27 25.57 7.41 -0.76
CA HIS A 27 26.97 7.00 -0.63
C HIS A 27 27.18 5.92 0.43
N LYS A 28 26.52 6.01 1.59
CA LYS A 28 26.58 4.96 2.63
C LYS A 28 25.96 3.63 2.19
N CYS A 29 25.03 3.66 1.23
CA CYS A 29 24.43 2.46 0.65
C CYS A 29 25.31 1.80 -0.42
N LEU A 30 26.31 2.51 -0.97
CA LEU A 30 27.21 2.01 -2.00
C LEU A 30 28.55 1.58 -1.38
N LEU A 31 29.13 0.51 -1.92
CA LEU A 31 30.46 0.02 -1.56
C LEU A 31 31.46 0.32 -2.68
N ASP A 32 32.75 0.40 -2.33
CA ASP A 32 33.84 0.87 -3.21
C ASP A 32 34.01 0.07 -4.52
N ASP A 33 33.47 -1.15 -4.60
CA ASP A 33 33.56 -2.06 -5.74
C ASP A 33 32.23 -2.20 -6.52
N GLY A 34 31.35 -1.21 -6.41
CA GLY A 34 30.08 -1.18 -7.15
C GLY A 34 29.01 -2.11 -6.57
N ARG A 35 29.19 -2.55 -5.32
CA ARG A 35 28.20 -3.32 -4.56
C ARG A 35 27.32 -2.41 -3.71
N PHE A 36 26.33 -3.02 -3.07
CA PHE A 36 25.35 -2.36 -2.19
C PHE A 36 25.42 -2.89 -0.76
N GLU A 37 25.56 -2.00 0.21
CA GLU A 37 25.70 -2.29 1.64
C GLU A 37 24.50 -3.08 2.20
N ALA A 38 24.79 -4.12 2.96
CA ALA A 38 23.85 -5.08 3.51
C ALA A 38 23.47 -4.74 4.95
N GLY A 39 22.20 -4.42 5.18
CA GLY A 39 21.69 -4.27 6.55
C GLY A 39 22.14 -2.96 7.19
N GLN A 40 23.13 -2.96 8.09
CA GLN A 40 23.60 -1.78 8.82
C GLN A 40 24.69 -1.05 8.05
N PHE A 41 24.77 0.28 8.20
CA PHE A 41 25.87 1.05 7.61
C PHE A 41 27.23 0.60 8.17
N GLY A 42 28.23 0.44 7.29
CA GLY A 42 29.59 0.09 7.67
C GLY A 42 29.85 -1.41 7.83
N ARG A 43 28.87 -2.27 7.53
CA ARG A 43 29.05 -3.73 7.55
C ARG A 43 29.94 -4.22 6.40
N LYS A 44 30.03 -3.47 5.30
CA LYS A 44 30.83 -3.74 4.11
C LYS A 44 30.50 -5.09 3.45
N GLN A 45 29.23 -5.49 3.50
CA GLN A 45 28.74 -6.72 2.88
C GLN A 45 27.72 -6.39 1.81
N HIS A 46 27.66 -7.19 0.75
CA HIS A 46 26.74 -6.95 -0.35
C HIS A 46 25.36 -7.58 -0.14
N SER A 47 24.30 -6.86 -0.53
CA SER A 47 22.96 -7.43 -0.70
C SER A 47 22.23 -6.92 -1.94
N SER A 48 21.72 -7.84 -2.74
CA SER A 48 20.84 -7.49 -3.86
C SER A 48 19.44 -7.05 -3.45
N ALA A 49 18.91 -7.46 -2.29
CA ALA A 49 17.64 -6.86 -1.83
C ALA A 49 17.85 -5.44 -1.32
N SER A 50 19.00 -5.15 -0.68
CA SER A 50 19.34 -3.76 -0.34
C SER A 50 19.57 -2.94 -1.61
N ALA A 51 20.19 -3.51 -2.65
CA ALA A 51 20.28 -2.88 -3.97
C ALA A 51 18.90 -2.52 -4.53
N GLY A 52 17.96 -3.47 -4.51
CA GLY A 52 16.57 -3.24 -4.89
C GLY A 52 15.92 -2.09 -4.11
N ALA A 53 16.12 -2.05 -2.79
CA ALA A 53 15.63 -0.97 -1.93
C ALA A 53 16.30 0.38 -2.21
N VAL A 54 17.58 0.40 -2.59
CA VAL A 54 18.33 1.60 -2.98
C VAL A 54 17.82 2.17 -4.30
N LEU A 55 17.71 1.32 -5.32
CA LEU A 55 17.20 1.68 -6.64
C LEU A 55 15.75 2.22 -6.57
N ASN A 56 14.91 1.60 -5.73
CA ASN A 56 13.52 1.98 -5.58
C ASN A 56 13.27 3.06 -4.52
N GLY A 57 14.28 3.42 -3.72
CA GLY A 57 14.21 4.41 -2.66
C GLY A 57 15.04 5.65 -3.01
N VAL A 58 16.15 5.86 -2.31
CA VAL A 58 16.96 7.08 -2.40
C VAL A 58 17.44 7.38 -3.83
N ALA A 59 17.83 6.37 -4.61
CA ALA A 59 18.31 6.59 -5.98
C ALA A 59 17.21 7.03 -6.96
N SER A 60 15.94 6.90 -6.57
CA SER A 60 14.80 7.37 -7.37
C SER A 60 14.38 8.82 -7.06
N LEU A 61 15.01 9.46 -6.07
CA LEU A 61 14.65 10.80 -5.65
C LEU A 61 15.19 11.88 -6.59
N PRO A 62 14.39 12.90 -6.94
CA PRO A 62 14.84 13.99 -7.81
C PRO A 62 15.95 14.85 -7.17
N HIS A 63 16.15 14.72 -5.85
CA HIS A 63 17.18 15.46 -5.11
C HIS A 63 18.58 14.86 -5.26
N VAL A 64 18.68 13.57 -5.62
CA VAL A 64 19.96 12.94 -5.93
C VAL A 64 20.41 13.41 -7.33
N PRO A 65 21.64 13.92 -7.52
CA PRO A 65 22.16 14.30 -8.84
C PRO A 65 22.01 13.19 -9.89
N ASP A 66 21.65 13.57 -11.12
CA ASP A 66 21.35 12.65 -12.22
C ASP A 66 22.47 11.63 -12.46
N HIS A 67 23.73 12.08 -12.48
CA HIS A 67 24.89 11.20 -12.65
C HIS A 67 25.02 10.13 -11.55
N LEU A 68 24.64 10.44 -10.31
CA LEU A 68 24.64 9.44 -9.22
C LEU A 68 23.48 8.47 -9.37
N ARG A 69 22.31 8.93 -9.83
CA ARG A 69 21.17 8.04 -10.11
C ARG A 69 21.49 7.08 -11.24
N GLU A 70 22.04 7.59 -12.34
CA GLU A 70 22.47 6.80 -13.50
C GLU A 70 23.57 5.81 -13.13
N HIS A 71 24.58 6.24 -12.38
CA HIS A 71 25.62 5.36 -11.87
C HIS A 71 25.04 4.24 -10.99
N THR A 72 24.14 4.59 -10.06
CA THR A 72 23.50 3.60 -9.18
C THR A 72 22.64 2.61 -9.97
N GLN A 73 21.93 3.07 -11.00
CA GLN A 73 21.16 2.21 -11.91
C GLN A 73 22.07 1.25 -12.69
N ALA A 74 23.20 1.74 -13.20
CA ALA A 74 24.19 0.92 -13.89
C ALA A 74 24.78 -0.16 -12.97
N LEU A 75 25.08 0.19 -11.70
CA LEU A 75 25.50 -0.80 -10.69
C LEU A 75 24.41 -1.84 -10.42
N GLY A 76 23.15 -1.42 -10.29
CA GLY A 76 22.01 -2.32 -10.13
C GLY A 76 21.86 -3.31 -11.29
N TYR A 77 21.97 -2.83 -12.53
CA TYR A 77 21.96 -3.67 -13.72
C TYR A 77 23.17 -4.62 -13.80
N ALA A 78 24.34 -4.17 -13.35
CA ALA A 78 25.54 -5.00 -13.29
C ALA A 78 25.42 -6.21 -12.35
N LEU A 79 24.51 -6.18 -11.35
CA LEU A 79 24.24 -7.30 -10.45
C LEU A 79 23.57 -8.49 -11.14
N ILE A 80 22.91 -8.27 -12.27
CA ILE A 80 22.29 -9.35 -13.03
C ILE A 80 23.43 -10.14 -13.73
N GLY A 81 23.33 -11.44 -13.89
CA GLY A 81 24.25 -12.27 -14.68
C GLY A 81 23.72 -12.46 -16.10
N ASP A 82 24.55 -12.91 -17.03
CA ASP A 82 24.13 -13.15 -18.42
C ASP A 82 23.05 -14.25 -18.53
N ASP A 83 22.96 -15.12 -17.52
CA ASP A 83 21.95 -16.17 -17.36
C ASP A 83 20.69 -15.72 -16.58
N GLY A 84 20.60 -14.43 -16.27
CA GLY A 84 19.52 -13.82 -15.52
C GLY A 84 19.55 -14.08 -14.02
N HIS A 85 20.58 -14.73 -13.47
CA HIS A 85 20.76 -14.79 -12.02
C HIS A 85 21.08 -13.40 -11.45
N LEU A 86 20.71 -13.16 -10.20
CA LEU A 86 21.09 -11.96 -9.48
C LEU A 86 22.21 -12.33 -8.51
N ARG A 87 23.27 -11.51 -8.49
CA ARG A 87 24.34 -11.67 -7.50
C ARG A 87 23.75 -11.75 -6.09
N GLY A 88 24.12 -12.77 -5.32
CA GLY A 88 23.66 -12.92 -3.95
C GLY A 88 24.42 -12.13 -2.92
N HIS A 89 24.28 -12.57 -1.67
CA HIS A 89 25.07 -12.05 -0.57
C HIS A 89 26.53 -12.48 -0.72
N ASP A 90 27.49 -11.75 -0.16
CA ASP A 90 28.89 -12.20 -0.25
C ASP A 90 29.12 -13.54 0.47
N GLU A 91 28.39 -13.79 1.56
CA GLU A 91 28.46 -15.08 2.29
C GLU A 91 27.72 -16.20 1.56
N ASP A 92 26.77 -15.86 0.68
CA ASP A 92 26.03 -16.84 -0.12
C ASP A 92 25.68 -16.25 -1.51
N PRO A 93 26.62 -16.35 -2.47
CA PRO A 93 26.43 -15.78 -3.80
C PRO A 93 25.31 -16.45 -4.60
N GLY A 94 24.99 -17.72 -4.30
CA GLY A 94 23.96 -18.49 -5.00
C GLY A 94 22.54 -18.15 -4.55
N ASP A 95 22.40 -17.62 -3.33
CA ASP A 95 21.12 -17.33 -2.69
C ASP A 95 20.45 -16.02 -3.11
N GLY A 96 21.12 -15.25 -3.97
CA GLY A 96 20.69 -13.91 -4.39
C GLY A 96 19.43 -13.85 -5.19
N THR A 97 19.17 -14.85 -6.03
CA THR A 97 18.05 -14.81 -6.97
C THR A 97 16.75 -15.24 -6.29
N THR A 98 16.15 -14.31 -5.54
CA THR A 98 14.79 -14.47 -5.00
C THR A 98 13.79 -13.66 -5.82
N SER A 99 12.53 -14.06 -5.85
CA SER A 99 11.46 -13.25 -6.47
C SER A 99 11.44 -11.82 -5.93
N TRP A 100 11.64 -11.66 -4.62
CA TRP A 100 11.69 -10.36 -3.94
C TRP A 100 12.82 -9.44 -4.40
N SER A 101 14.06 -9.93 -4.40
CA SER A 101 15.23 -9.11 -4.76
C SER A 101 15.31 -8.88 -6.27
N LEU A 102 15.07 -9.93 -7.07
CA LEU A 102 15.11 -9.86 -8.52
C LEU A 102 14.06 -8.89 -9.07
N SER A 103 12.81 -8.99 -8.60
CA SER A 103 11.75 -8.07 -9.04
C SER A 103 12.03 -6.63 -8.65
N GLN A 104 12.61 -6.36 -7.46
CA GLN A 104 12.99 -5.01 -7.06
C GLN A 104 14.11 -4.44 -7.92
N VAL A 105 15.16 -5.23 -8.20
CA VAL A 105 16.27 -4.77 -9.05
C VAL A 105 15.77 -4.52 -10.47
N LEU A 106 15.00 -5.44 -11.06
CA LEU A 106 14.40 -5.25 -12.39
C LEU A 106 13.49 -4.01 -12.42
N TYR A 107 12.66 -3.81 -11.40
CA TYR A 107 11.80 -2.62 -11.31
C TYR A 107 12.62 -1.34 -11.18
N GLY A 108 13.72 -1.37 -10.42
CA GLY A 108 14.66 -0.27 -10.30
C GLY A 108 15.34 0.09 -11.62
N VAL A 109 15.79 -0.91 -12.38
CA VAL A 109 16.37 -0.74 -13.73
C VAL A 109 15.31 -0.18 -14.70
N ALA A 110 14.08 -0.70 -14.67
CA ALA A 110 12.98 -0.22 -15.52
C ALA A 110 12.51 1.22 -15.21
N LYS A 111 12.89 1.78 -14.06
CA LYS A 111 12.70 3.21 -13.75
C LYS A 111 13.74 4.11 -14.41
N GLY A 112 14.88 3.57 -14.84
CA GLY A 112 15.93 4.30 -15.52
C GLY A 112 15.49 4.92 -16.84
N HIS A 113 16.31 5.86 -17.34
CA HIS A 113 16.08 6.53 -18.61
C HIS A 113 16.56 5.71 -19.82
N SER A 114 17.43 4.72 -19.58
CA SER A 114 18.01 3.87 -20.61
C SER A 114 17.07 2.73 -20.98
N SER A 115 16.42 2.82 -22.15
CA SER A 115 15.69 1.68 -22.73
C SER A 115 16.62 0.53 -23.10
N HIS A 116 17.91 0.80 -23.36
CA HIS A 116 18.90 -0.20 -23.74
C HIS A 116 19.05 -1.31 -22.70
N ASP A 117 19.02 -0.98 -21.40
CA ASP A 117 19.20 -1.98 -20.35
C ASP A 117 17.99 -2.92 -20.24
N ILE A 118 16.78 -2.39 -20.42
CA ILE A 118 15.54 -3.17 -20.45
C ILE A 118 15.55 -4.12 -21.63
N GLU A 119 15.92 -3.64 -22.82
CA GLU A 119 15.92 -4.43 -24.06
C GLU A 119 17.11 -5.40 -24.19
N SER A 120 17.95 -5.50 -23.16
CA SER A 120 19.13 -6.37 -23.16
C SER A 120 18.76 -7.86 -23.00
N PRO A 121 19.56 -8.79 -23.58
CA PRO A 121 19.37 -10.23 -23.37
C PRO A 121 19.43 -10.64 -21.90
N LYS A 122 20.29 -9.96 -21.13
CA LYS A 122 20.51 -10.15 -19.70
C LYS A 122 19.28 -9.80 -18.86
N TYR A 123 18.64 -8.67 -19.15
CA TYR A 123 17.37 -8.30 -18.53
C TYR A 123 16.25 -9.27 -18.92
N ALA A 124 16.20 -9.69 -20.19
CA ALA A 124 15.25 -10.69 -20.66
C ALA A 124 15.38 -12.00 -19.88
N ALA A 125 16.59 -12.55 -19.74
CA ALA A 125 16.87 -13.78 -19.01
C ALA A 125 16.42 -13.67 -17.54
N ALA A 126 16.70 -12.54 -16.90
CA ALA A 126 16.27 -12.24 -15.54
C ALA A 126 14.73 -12.16 -15.40
N LEU A 127 14.06 -11.48 -16.34
CA LEU A 127 12.60 -11.41 -16.36
C LEU A 127 11.96 -12.79 -16.53
N PHE A 128 12.44 -13.60 -17.48
CA PHE A 128 11.90 -14.95 -17.68
C PHE A 128 12.15 -15.86 -16.48
N ARG A 129 13.30 -15.73 -15.82
CA ARG A 129 13.57 -16.41 -14.54
C ARG A 129 12.58 -15.98 -13.47
N LEU A 130 12.34 -14.69 -13.29
CA LEU A 130 11.33 -14.20 -12.34
C LEU A 130 9.95 -14.81 -12.64
N LEU A 131 9.56 -14.87 -13.91
CA LEU A 131 8.29 -15.43 -14.36
C LEU A 131 8.12 -16.93 -14.07
N THR A 132 9.20 -17.69 -13.83
CA THR A 132 9.12 -19.09 -13.37
C THR A 132 8.77 -19.25 -11.90
N LEU A 133 8.87 -18.17 -11.09
CA LEU A 133 8.59 -18.19 -9.66
C LEU A 133 7.12 -17.93 -9.33
N GLN A 134 6.33 -17.51 -10.32
CA GLN A 134 4.88 -17.37 -10.21
C GLN A 134 4.21 -18.74 -10.38
N ASN A 135 3.33 -19.09 -9.44
CA ASN A 135 2.39 -20.18 -9.62
C ASN A 135 1.33 -19.78 -10.65
N ARG A 136 1.32 -20.46 -11.79
CA ARG A 136 0.41 -20.16 -12.91
C ARG A 136 -1.04 -20.57 -12.66
N VAL A 137 -1.30 -21.32 -11.59
CA VAL A 137 -2.66 -21.77 -11.23
C VAL A 137 -3.40 -20.70 -10.46
N ASP A 138 -2.79 -20.17 -9.40
CA ASP A 138 -3.44 -19.24 -8.47
C ASP A 138 -2.86 -17.82 -8.50
N GLY A 139 -1.79 -17.59 -9.28
CA GLY A 139 -1.11 -16.30 -9.40
C GLY A 139 -0.21 -15.94 -8.21
N SER A 140 -0.04 -16.84 -7.24
CA SER A 140 0.81 -16.66 -6.08
C SER A 140 2.30 -16.68 -6.44
N TRP A 141 3.13 -16.17 -5.54
CA TRP A 141 4.57 -16.00 -5.77
C TRP A 141 5.37 -16.71 -4.69
N SER A 142 6.27 -17.59 -5.14
CA SER A 142 7.24 -18.25 -4.27
C SER A 142 8.49 -17.39 -4.11
N LEU A 143 9.20 -17.53 -2.99
CA LEU A 143 10.47 -16.82 -2.80
C LEU A 143 11.54 -17.33 -3.77
N ARG A 144 11.60 -18.66 -3.91
CA ARG A 144 12.41 -19.44 -4.83
C ARG A 144 11.62 -20.68 -5.24
N HIS A 145 12.09 -21.39 -6.26
CA HIS A 145 11.45 -22.63 -6.69
C HIS A 145 11.40 -23.66 -5.53
N GLY A 146 10.20 -24.08 -5.13
CA GLY A 146 9.99 -25.02 -4.03
C GLY A 146 10.07 -24.41 -2.62
N ASP A 147 10.26 -23.09 -2.51
CA ASP A 147 10.26 -22.37 -1.24
C ASP A 147 8.83 -21.91 -0.85
N PHE A 148 8.69 -21.23 0.28
CA PHE A 148 7.38 -20.75 0.74
C PHE A 148 6.79 -19.68 -0.19
N VAL A 149 5.46 -19.53 -0.07
CA VAL A 149 4.65 -18.53 -0.75
C VAL A 149 4.18 -17.51 0.29
N ASP A 150 4.31 -16.22 -0.03
CA ASP A 150 3.81 -15.13 0.81
C ASP A 150 3.26 -13.99 -0.07
N PRO A 151 2.12 -13.37 0.29
CA PRO A 151 1.53 -12.29 -0.51
C PRO A 151 2.45 -11.11 -0.79
N SER A 152 3.36 -10.78 0.12
CA SER A 152 4.31 -9.67 -0.10
C SER A 152 5.22 -9.92 -1.30
N LEU A 153 5.55 -11.17 -1.61
CA LEU A 153 6.43 -11.55 -2.73
C LEU A 153 5.83 -11.20 -4.10
N ALA A 154 4.51 -11.03 -4.17
CA ALA A 154 3.81 -10.60 -5.37
C ALA A 154 3.85 -9.07 -5.61
N PHE A 155 4.22 -8.27 -4.59
CA PHE A 155 4.12 -6.82 -4.63
C PHE A 155 5.01 -6.19 -5.72
N TYR A 156 6.31 -6.45 -5.67
CA TYR A 156 7.26 -5.87 -6.63
C TYR A 156 7.12 -6.43 -8.05
N PRO A 157 6.83 -7.72 -8.29
CA PRO A 157 6.46 -8.21 -9.62
C PRO A 157 5.29 -7.43 -10.24
N ALA A 158 4.23 -7.15 -9.46
CA ALA A 158 3.10 -6.38 -9.96
C ALA A 158 3.49 -4.95 -10.36
N LEU A 159 4.32 -4.27 -9.56
CA LEU A 159 4.83 -2.93 -9.89
C LEU A 159 5.75 -2.94 -11.12
N LEU A 160 6.58 -3.97 -11.27
CA LEU A 160 7.42 -4.17 -12.44
C LEU A 160 6.58 -4.31 -13.71
N PHE A 161 5.58 -5.19 -13.70
CA PHE A 161 4.76 -5.46 -14.88
C PHE A 161 3.90 -4.25 -15.27
N GLU A 162 3.35 -3.55 -14.28
CA GLU A 162 2.67 -2.28 -14.48
C GLU A 162 3.55 -1.27 -15.23
N ARG A 163 4.81 -1.15 -14.80
CA ARG A 163 5.80 -0.26 -15.40
C ARG A 163 6.13 -0.65 -16.83
N LEU A 164 6.45 -1.93 -17.07
CA LEU A 164 6.79 -2.46 -18.40
C LEU A 164 5.64 -2.29 -19.40
N ILE A 165 4.40 -2.48 -18.96
CA ILE A 165 3.19 -2.27 -19.78
C ILE A 165 3.01 -0.77 -20.08
N ARG A 166 3.10 0.10 -19.06
CA ARG A 166 2.90 1.55 -19.26
C ARG A 166 3.97 2.18 -20.14
N GLN A 167 5.21 1.71 -20.04
CA GLN A 167 6.31 2.15 -20.90
C GLN A 167 6.25 1.56 -22.31
N ARG A 168 5.35 0.61 -22.58
CA ARG A 168 5.27 -0.12 -23.86
C ARG A 168 6.60 -0.77 -24.24
N SER A 169 7.29 -1.35 -23.25
CA SER A 169 8.50 -2.15 -23.49
C SER A 169 8.21 -3.36 -24.38
N SER A 170 9.23 -3.97 -24.97
CA SER A 170 9.05 -5.20 -25.78
C SER A 170 8.41 -6.36 -25.01
N TYR A 171 8.55 -6.37 -23.68
CA TYR A 171 7.97 -7.37 -22.78
C TYR A 171 6.54 -7.08 -22.32
N ALA A 172 5.94 -5.96 -22.74
CA ALA A 172 4.62 -5.54 -22.26
C ALA A 172 3.56 -6.65 -22.42
N GLU A 173 3.51 -7.30 -23.58
CA GLU A 173 2.55 -8.39 -23.84
C GLU A 173 2.91 -9.67 -23.07
N THR A 174 4.20 -9.97 -22.91
CA THR A 174 4.68 -11.12 -22.13
C THR A 174 4.23 -11.08 -20.67
N VAL A 175 4.11 -9.88 -20.09
CA VAL A 175 3.79 -9.72 -18.66
C VAL A 175 2.30 -9.47 -18.36
N ARG A 176 1.44 -9.35 -19.38
CA ARG A 176 -0.01 -9.09 -19.16
C ARG A 176 -0.71 -10.20 -18.43
N GLU A 177 -0.62 -11.43 -18.93
CA GLU A 177 -1.22 -12.59 -18.28
C GLU A 177 -0.66 -12.81 -16.86
N PRO A 178 0.67 -12.81 -16.63
CA PRO A 178 1.25 -12.84 -15.29
C PRO A 178 0.67 -11.77 -14.34
N LEU A 179 0.49 -10.55 -14.85
CA LEU A 179 -0.09 -9.46 -14.07
C LEU A 179 -1.56 -9.72 -13.71
N SER A 180 -2.36 -10.20 -14.66
CA SER A 180 -3.76 -10.54 -14.41
C SER A 180 -3.91 -11.66 -13.37
N GLN A 181 -3.06 -12.69 -13.44
CA GLN A 181 -3.00 -13.77 -12.43
C GLN A 181 -2.60 -13.21 -11.06
N THR A 182 -1.59 -12.34 -11.00
CA THR A 182 -1.16 -11.70 -9.75
C THR A 182 -2.26 -10.82 -9.15
N ALA A 183 -3.02 -10.12 -9.99
CA ALA A 183 -4.15 -9.31 -9.55
C ALA A 183 -5.30 -10.16 -8.98
N ALA A 184 -5.58 -11.32 -9.58
CA ALA A 184 -6.53 -12.29 -9.03
C ALA A 184 -6.09 -12.78 -7.64
N TYR A 185 -4.82 -13.16 -7.51
CA TYR A 185 -4.24 -13.54 -6.22
C TYR A 185 -4.39 -12.45 -5.16
N PHE A 186 -4.13 -11.19 -5.50
CA PHE A 186 -4.33 -10.08 -4.56
C PHE A 186 -5.78 -9.87 -4.14
N LEU A 187 -6.75 -10.12 -5.03
CA LEU A 187 -8.17 -10.05 -4.67
C LEU A 187 -8.53 -11.13 -3.66
N ASP A 188 -7.95 -12.32 -3.78
CA ASP A 188 -8.14 -13.41 -2.83
C ASP A 188 -7.51 -13.08 -1.47
N VAL A 189 -6.27 -12.58 -1.45
CA VAL A 189 -5.59 -12.10 -0.23
C VAL A 189 -6.40 -11.00 0.46
N ALA A 190 -6.89 -10.03 -0.32
CA ALA A 190 -7.75 -8.95 0.16
C ALA A 190 -9.05 -9.47 0.79
N ALA A 191 -9.64 -10.53 0.23
CA ALA A 191 -10.88 -11.12 0.70
C ALA A 191 -10.70 -12.04 1.93
N SER A 192 -9.57 -12.75 2.04
CA SER A 192 -9.32 -13.72 3.11
C SER A 192 -8.89 -13.10 4.43
N THR A 193 -8.40 -11.86 4.40
CA THR A 193 -7.75 -11.25 5.56
C THR A 193 -8.78 -10.73 6.55
N ALA A 194 -8.98 -11.40 7.69
CA ALA A 194 -9.97 -11.02 8.70
C ALA A 194 -9.55 -9.81 9.56
N THR A 195 -8.26 -9.54 9.66
CA THR A 195 -7.68 -8.42 10.42
C THR A 195 -6.66 -7.68 9.59
N PRO A 196 -6.57 -6.34 9.65
CA PRO A 196 -5.57 -5.60 8.90
C PRO A 196 -4.16 -6.10 9.18
N ASP A 197 -3.42 -6.42 8.12
CA ASP A 197 -2.02 -6.76 8.18
C ASP A 197 -1.26 -6.11 7.01
N ILE A 198 0.06 -6.28 7.01
CA ILE A 198 0.93 -5.74 5.96
C ILE A 198 0.58 -6.31 4.59
N ASN A 199 0.25 -7.61 4.51
CA ASN A 199 -0.03 -8.30 3.25
C ASN A 199 -1.28 -7.75 2.57
N ALA A 200 -2.36 -7.51 3.32
CA ALA A 200 -3.56 -6.86 2.82
C ALA A 200 -3.27 -5.43 2.35
N VAL A 201 -2.45 -4.66 3.08
CA VAL A 201 -2.09 -3.29 2.68
C VAL A 201 -1.30 -3.29 1.37
N LEU A 202 -0.30 -4.16 1.24
CA LEU A 202 0.49 -4.30 0.02
C LEU A 202 -0.37 -4.76 -1.16
N ALA A 203 -1.21 -5.78 -0.96
CA ALA A 203 -2.12 -6.30 -1.99
C ALA A 203 -3.08 -5.22 -2.50
N MET A 204 -3.72 -4.48 -1.59
CA MET A 204 -4.62 -3.38 -1.95
C MET A 204 -3.89 -2.24 -2.66
N SER A 205 -2.68 -1.90 -2.21
CA SER A 205 -1.89 -0.83 -2.84
C SER A 205 -1.41 -1.22 -4.24
N ALA A 206 -1.06 -2.48 -4.44
CA ALA A 206 -0.75 -3.00 -5.77
C ALA A 206 -2.00 -3.00 -6.67
N LEU A 207 -3.15 -3.47 -6.18
CA LEU A 207 -4.42 -3.44 -6.91
C LEU A 207 -4.83 -2.04 -7.35
N ASP A 208 -4.67 -1.02 -6.49
CA ASP A 208 -4.91 0.39 -6.83
C ASP A 208 -4.14 0.85 -8.09
N ARG A 209 -2.97 0.24 -8.36
CA ARG A 209 -2.12 0.59 -9.50
C ARG A 209 -2.40 -0.27 -10.73
N VAL A 210 -2.67 -1.56 -10.52
CA VAL A 210 -2.69 -2.55 -11.60
C VAL A 210 -4.09 -2.93 -12.08
N ALA A 211 -5.15 -2.62 -11.33
CA ALA A 211 -6.51 -3.07 -11.64
C ALA A 211 -6.97 -2.73 -13.07
N ALA A 212 -6.64 -1.54 -13.56
CA ALA A 212 -6.98 -1.09 -14.91
C ALA A 212 -6.23 -1.87 -16.01
N LEU A 213 -4.99 -2.31 -15.73
CA LEU A 213 -4.16 -3.05 -16.67
C LEU A 213 -4.44 -4.56 -16.65
N ALA A 214 -4.83 -5.08 -15.49
CA ALA A 214 -5.15 -6.49 -15.26
C ALA A 214 -6.52 -6.93 -15.79
N GLY A 215 -7.32 -6.00 -16.34
CA GLY A 215 -8.63 -6.33 -16.92
C GLY A 215 -9.66 -6.81 -15.89
N ILE A 216 -9.58 -6.33 -14.65
CA ILE A 216 -10.53 -6.70 -13.58
C ILE A 216 -11.93 -6.18 -13.94
N ASN A 217 -12.92 -7.06 -13.93
CA ASN A 217 -14.31 -6.67 -14.24
C ASN A 217 -14.92 -5.74 -13.17
N GLU A 218 -15.92 -4.95 -13.56
CA GLU A 218 -16.54 -3.94 -12.66
C GLU A 218 -17.14 -4.52 -11.38
N LYS A 219 -17.72 -5.73 -11.44
CA LYS A 219 -18.30 -6.38 -10.25
C LYS A 219 -17.21 -6.69 -9.22
N THR A 220 -16.09 -7.22 -9.66
CA THR A 220 -14.92 -7.49 -8.81
C THR A 220 -14.30 -6.18 -8.31
N LEU A 221 -14.21 -5.17 -9.17
CA LEU A 221 -13.71 -3.85 -8.80
C LEU A 221 -14.57 -3.17 -7.72
N ALA A 222 -15.89 -3.33 -7.77
CA ALA A 222 -16.80 -2.84 -6.73
C ALA A 222 -16.56 -3.53 -5.38
N ARG A 223 -16.40 -4.85 -5.36
CA ARG A 223 -16.04 -5.60 -4.14
C ARG A 223 -14.70 -5.18 -3.57
N TYR A 224 -13.71 -5.02 -4.45
CA TYR A 224 -12.40 -4.49 -4.10
C TYR A 224 -12.50 -3.12 -3.41
N ARG A 225 -13.23 -2.16 -4.01
CA ARG A 225 -13.42 -0.82 -3.44
C ARG A 225 -14.09 -0.88 -2.06
N GLN A 226 -15.09 -1.75 -1.90
CA GLN A 226 -15.72 -1.98 -0.61
C GLN A 226 -14.72 -2.53 0.43
N ARG A 227 -13.99 -3.58 0.08
CA ARG A 227 -13.01 -4.21 0.99
C ARG A 227 -11.87 -3.24 1.35
N ARG A 228 -11.43 -2.40 0.42
CA ARG A 228 -10.47 -1.33 0.67
C ARG A 228 -11.01 -0.32 1.69
N ALA A 229 -12.26 0.11 1.56
CA ALA A 229 -12.88 1.01 2.52
C ALA A 229 -12.99 0.39 3.93
N GLU A 230 -13.35 -0.90 4.00
CA GLU A 230 -13.36 -1.68 5.25
C GLU A 230 -11.96 -1.73 5.86
N LEU A 231 -10.93 -2.13 5.09
CA LEU A 231 -9.54 -2.17 5.54
C LEU A 231 -9.09 -0.82 6.10
N ILE A 232 -9.33 0.27 5.37
CA ILE A 232 -8.98 1.63 5.80
C ILE A 232 -9.63 1.98 7.15
N SER A 233 -10.88 1.58 7.34
CA SER A 233 -11.62 1.82 8.58
C SER A 233 -11.06 1.04 9.77
N GLU A 234 -10.49 -0.14 9.50
CA GLU A 234 -9.93 -1.06 10.49
C GLU A 234 -8.44 -0.79 10.79
N LEU A 235 -7.70 -0.07 9.93
CA LEU A 235 -6.27 0.22 10.13
C LEU A 235 -5.95 0.89 11.46
N VAL A 236 -6.90 1.63 12.02
CA VAL A 236 -6.80 2.28 13.32
C VAL A 236 -7.94 1.78 14.19
N ASP A 237 -7.62 1.28 15.37
CA ASP A 237 -8.61 0.73 16.30
C ASP A 237 -9.45 1.82 16.99
N GLU A 238 -10.35 1.37 17.87
CA GLU A 238 -11.21 2.24 18.67
C GLU A 238 -10.44 3.10 19.70
N HIS A 239 -9.22 2.71 20.05
CA HIS A 239 -8.33 3.46 20.93
C HIS A 239 -7.51 4.52 20.18
N GLY A 240 -7.55 4.49 18.84
CA GLY A 240 -6.76 5.36 18.00
C GLY A 240 -5.33 4.85 17.83
N ASP A 241 -5.10 3.54 17.96
CA ASP A 241 -3.81 2.92 17.72
C ASP A 241 -3.78 2.23 16.35
N LEU A 242 -2.64 2.35 15.65
CA LEU A 242 -2.42 1.72 14.36
C LEU A 242 -2.32 0.19 14.53
N ARG A 243 -3.24 -0.54 13.91
CA ARG A 243 -3.29 -2.02 13.90
C ARG A 243 -2.36 -2.67 12.87
N LEU A 244 -1.30 -1.98 12.47
CA LEU A 244 -0.25 -2.53 11.62
C LEU A 244 1.03 -2.67 12.44
N GLY A 245 1.54 -3.89 12.53
CA GLY A 245 2.86 -4.21 13.08
C GLY A 245 3.87 -4.47 11.97
N ASP A 246 5.15 -4.45 12.31
CA ASP A 246 6.20 -4.92 11.39
C ASP A 246 6.03 -6.42 11.13
N MET A 247 6.23 -6.84 9.88
CA MET A 247 6.04 -8.24 9.49
C MET A 247 7.39 -8.90 9.29
N HIS A 248 7.62 -10.00 10.01
CA HIS A 248 8.81 -10.83 9.88
C HIS A 248 8.48 -12.11 9.09
N ILE A 249 8.99 -12.22 7.87
CA ILE A 249 8.95 -13.41 7.03
C ILE A 249 10.04 -14.37 7.51
N SER A 250 9.76 -15.12 8.58
CA SER A 250 10.72 -16.05 9.16
C SER A 250 11.06 -17.16 8.18
N ASN A 251 12.28 -17.14 7.64
CA ASN A 251 12.89 -18.31 6.99
C ASN A 251 14.22 -18.59 7.69
N GLU A 252 14.41 -19.82 8.18
CA GLU A 252 15.69 -20.29 8.72
C GLU A 252 16.81 -20.28 7.68
N LEU A 253 16.44 -20.23 6.40
CA LEU A 253 17.33 -20.27 5.24
C LEU A 253 17.72 -18.87 4.71
N GLN A 254 17.36 -17.77 5.39
CA GLN A 254 17.76 -16.44 4.94
C GLN A 254 18.35 -15.55 6.04
N PRO A 255 19.27 -14.65 5.67
CA PRO A 255 19.65 -13.56 6.56
C PRO A 255 18.41 -12.71 6.91
N ARG A 256 18.10 -12.59 8.21
CA ARG A 256 16.86 -11.99 8.78
C ARG A 256 16.45 -10.60 8.28
N TRP A 257 17.33 -9.90 7.58
CA TRP A 257 17.12 -8.54 7.08
C TRP A 257 16.53 -8.50 5.64
N HIS A 258 16.41 -9.66 4.98
CA HIS A 258 15.56 -9.87 3.79
C HIS A 258 14.08 -10.16 4.13
N SER A 259 13.82 -10.34 5.42
CA SER A 259 12.60 -10.93 5.94
C SER A 259 11.73 -9.93 6.67
N VAL A 260 11.94 -8.62 6.55
CA VAL A 260 11.14 -7.65 7.32
C VAL A 260 10.51 -6.59 6.44
N THR A 261 9.18 -6.54 6.48
CA THR A 261 8.44 -5.39 5.97
C THR A 261 8.19 -4.45 7.13
N TRP A 262 8.85 -3.29 7.10
CA TRP A 262 8.75 -2.27 8.14
C TRP A 262 7.53 -1.39 7.90
N ALA A 263 6.56 -1.41 8.83
CA ALA A 263 5.25 -0.81 8.65
C ALA A 263 5.33 0.67 8.26
N ALA A 264 6.30 1.45 8.77
CA ALA A 264 6.40 2.87 8.47
C ALA A 264 6.56 3.20 6.98
N ILE A 265 7.22 2.32 6.20
CA ILE A 265 7.40 2.53 4.74
C ILE A 265 6.10 2.29 3.95
N LEU A 266 5.05 1.77 4.60
CA LEU A 266 3.73 1.62 3.99
C LEU A 266 3.02 2.97 3.83
N TYR A 267 3.57 4.07 4.33
CA TYR A 267 3.05 5.41 4.01
C TYR A 267 2.93 5.61 2.48
N ALA A 268 3.93 5.22 1.71
CA ALA A 268 3.89 5.25 0.24
C ALA A 268 2.75 4.41 -0.36
N CYS A 269 2.30 3.38 0.35
CA CYS A 269 1.21 2.50 -0.07
C CYS A 269 -0.17 3.09 0.26
N THR A 270 -0.30 3.82 1.38
CA THR A 270 -1.57 4.28 1.94
C THR A 270 -1.84 5.78 1.78
N ARG A 271 -0.87 6.58 1.31
CA ARG A 271 -0.98 8.05 1.23
C ARG A 271 -2.24 8.57 0.52
N HIS A 272 -2.78 7.82 -0.45
CA HIS A 272 -3.99 8.20 -1.20
C HIS A 272 -5.31 7.63 -0.64
N TRP A 273 -5.28 6.90 0.47
CA TRP A 273 -6.45 6.19 1.01
C TRP A 273 -7.33 7.05 1.93
N GLY A 274 -6.84 8.21 2.34
CA GLY A 274 -7.61 9.19 3.12
C GLY A 274 -6.95 10.56 3.20
N GLY A 275 -5.96 10.81 2.33
CA GLY A 275 -5.10 11.99 2.39
C GLY A 275 -4.12 11.97 3.56
N ILE A 276 -3.30 13.02 3.63
CA ILE A 276 -2.20 13.13 4.60
C ILE A 276 -2.65 13.23 6.07
N GLN A 277 -3.86 13.72 6.31
CA GLN A 277 -4.41 13.90 7.65
C GLN A 277 -5.19 12.69 8.17
N SER A 278 -5.29 11.61 7.40
CA SER A 278 -5.94 10.38 7.86
C SER A 278 -5.18 9.80 9.07
N SER A 279 -5.91 9.21 10.02
CA SER A 279 -5.29 8.67 11.23
C SER A 279 -4.20 7.64 10.93
N HIS A 280 -4.43 6.72 9.99
CA HIS A 280 -3.42 5.72 9.62
C HIS A 280 -2.16 6.37 9.02
N ASN A 281 -2.30 7.38 8.15
CA ASN A 281 -1.15 8.06 7.56
C ASN A 281 -0.38 8.88 8.58
N LEU A 282 -1.06 9.51 9.54
CA LEU A 282 -0.42 10.20 10.66
C LEU A 282 0.36 9.24 11.56
N HIS A 283 -0.15 8.03 11.85
CA HIS A 283 0.62 7.03 12.60
C HIS A 283 1.83 6.52 11.84
N LEU A 284 1.67 6.23 10.55
CA LEU A 284 2.77 5.74 9.70
C LEU A 284 3.88 6.79 9.57
N SER A 285 3.52 8.06 9.31
CA SER A 285 4.47 9.16 9.25
C SER A 285 5.11 9.44 10.61
N ALA A 286 4.36 9.38 11.72
CA ALA A 286 4.93 9.52 13.05
C ALA A 286 6.00 8.45 13.33
N ARG A 287 5.71 7.17 13.01
CA ARG A 287 6.69 6.08 13.15
C ARG A 287 7.90 6.27 12.24
N LEU A 288 7.69 6.74 11.02
CA LEU A 288 8.74 7.05 10.05
C LEU A 288 9.70 8.13 10.58
N LEU A 289 9.17 9.26 11.04
CA LEU A 289 9.95 10.39 11.53
C LEU A 289 10.66 10.05 12.86
N GLN A 290 9.99 9.37 13.78
CA GLN A 290 10.58 8.96 15.06
C GLN A 290 11.70 7.93 14.94
N ALA A 291 11.76 7.18 13.84
CA ALA A 291 12.79 6.18 13.61
C ALA A 291 14.05 6.76 12.94
N PHE A 292 14.04 8.05 12.60
CA PHE A 292 15.22 8.75 12.11
C PHE A 292 16.21 9.00 13.26
N ASP A 293 17.45 8.61 13.07
CA ASP A 293 18.57 8.90 13.96
C ASP A 293 19.43 9.99 13.32
N SER A 294 19.41 11.18 13.91
CA SER A 294 20.16 12.34 13.41
C SER A 294 21.67 12.20 13.60
N ALA A 295 22.14 11.40 14.56
CA ALA A 295 23.57 11.17 14.77
C ALA A 295 24.14 10.26 13.68
N GLU A 296 23.39 9.22 13.30
CA GLU A 296 23.76 8.31 12.21
C GLU A 296 23.40 8.87 10.83
N GLY A 297 22.49 9.85 10.77
CA GLY A 297 21.94 10.38 9.52
C GLY A 297 21.21 9.30 8.72
N GLY A 298 20.37 8.50 9.38
CA GLY A 298 19.64 7.40 8.75
C GLY A 298 18.56 6.78 9.65
N TRP A 299 17.98 5.65 9.23
CA TRP A 299 16.88 4.97 9.94
C TRP A 299 17.28 3.59 10.44
N CYS A 300 17.00 3.31 11.70
CA CYS A 300 17.26 2.00 12.32
C CYS A 300 16.32 0.89 11.80
N GLY A 301 15.18 1.28 11.21
CA GLY A 301 14.15 0.36 10.72
C GLY A 301 13.36 -0.33 11.85
N PRO A 302 12.93 -1.60 11.68
CA PRO A 302 11.97 -2.27 12.57
C PRO A 302 12.56 -2.70 13.93
N SER A 303 13.88 -2.87 14.04
CA SER A 303 14.54 -3.20 15.32
C SER A 303 15.12 -1.94 15.95
N ARG A 304 14.41 -1.34 16.91
CA ARG A 304 14.93 -0.20 17.69
C ARG A 304 16.02 -0.59 18.70
N ALA A 305 16.23 -1.88 18.93
CA ALA A 305 17.21 -2.39 19.89
C ALA A 305 18.66 -2.15 19.43
N GLU A 306 18.88 -2.16 18.11
CA GLU A 306 20.16 -1.82 17.49
C GLU A 306 20.05 -0.36 17.04
N ARG A 307 20.67 0.57 17.78
CA ARG A 307 20.68 2.03 17.46
C ARG A 307 21.54 2.36 16.23
N THR A 308 21.54 1.51 15.22
CA THR A 308 22.39 1.67 14.04
C THR A 308 21.50 1.77 12.81
N ALA A 309 21.71 2.84 12.04
CA ALA A 309 20.98 3.05 10.81
C ALA A 309 21.26 1.93 9.78
N ARG A 310 20.22 1.58 9.03
CA ARG A 310 20.23 0.49 8.06
C ARG A 310 20.12 1.03 6.64
N SER A 311 20.90 0.48 5.70
CA SER A 311 20.99 0.93 4.31
C SER A 311 19.62 0.87 3.60
N TRP A 312 19.01 -0.32 3.56
CA TRP A 312 17.71 -0.52 2.91
C TRP A 312 16.60 0.32 3.55
N ALA A 313 16.57 0.40 4.88
CA ALA A 313 15.54 1.12 5.62
C ALA A 313 15.66 2.63 5.39
N SER A 314 16.89 3.16 5.46
CA SER A 314 17.17 4.57 5.21
C SER A 314 16.82 4.96 3.78
N SER A 315 17.15 4.11 2.80
CA SER A 315 16.80 4.35 1.41
C SER A 315 15.29 4.48 1.19
N LEU A 316 14.51 3.51 1.67
CA LEU A 316 13.06 3.52 1.50
C LEU A 316 12.39 4.59 2.38
N ALA A 317 12.95 4.90 3.55
CA ALA A 317 12.47 5.97 4.40
C ALA A 317 12.59 7.34 3.73
N LEU A 318 13.72 7.64 3.08
CA LEU A 318 13.91 8.89 2.36
C LEU A 318 12.88 9.08 1.26
N LEU A 319 12.55 8.02 0.51
CA LEU A 319 11.43 8.07 -0.43
C LEU A 319 10.13 8.44 0.28
N ASN A 320 9.81 7.77 1.39
CA ASN A 320 8.57 8.04 2.12
C ASN A 320 8.52 9.45 2.71
N VAL A 321 9.64 10.00 3.19
CA VAL A 321 9.72 11.39 3.66
C VAL A 321 9.53 12.37 2.51
N HIS A 322 10.11 12.11 1.33
CA HIS A 322 9.89 12.94 0.15
C HIS A 322 8.41 12.95 -0.26
N LEU A 323 7.75 11.78 -0.29
CA LEU A 323 6.33 11.66 -0.62
C LEU A 323 5.46 12.36 0.43
N LEU A 324 5.82 12.25 1.71
CA LEU A 324 5.16 12.95 2.81
C LEU A 324 5.29 14.47 2.66
N ALA A 325 6.49 14.98 2.40
CA ALA A 325 6.73 16.39 2.18
C ALA A 325 5.95 16.92 0.97
N GLN A 326 5.87 16.14 -0.13
CA GLN A 326 5.00 16.44 -1.26
C GLN A 326 3.53 16.58 -0.84
N ASP A 327 3.03 15.66 -0.02
CA ASP A 327 1.64 15.69 0.42
C ASP A 327 1.35 16.86 1.39
N ILE A 328 2.32 17.26 2.22
CA ILE A 328 2.23 18.45 3.08
C ILE A 328 2.15 19.71 2.21
N CYS A 329 3.06 19.86 1.24
CA CYS A 329 3.07 20.97 0.29
C CYS A 329 1.75 21.03 -0.50
N ALA A 330 1.29 19.90 -1.04
CA ALA A 330 0.05 19.83 -1.81
C ALA A 330 -1.19 20.12 -0.95
N GLY A 331 -1.15 19.76 0.34
CA GLY A 331 -2.19 20.08 1.31
C GLY A 331 -2.15 21.52 1.83
N GLY A 332 -1.11 22.30 1.51
CA GLY A 332 -0.93 23.65 2.02
C GLY A 332 -0.72 23.72 3.54
N LEU A 333 -0.19 22.66 4.14
CA LEU A 333 0.06 22.59 5.58
C LEU A 333 1.47 23.06 5.92
N GLU A 334 1.64 23.75 7.04
CA GLU A 334 2.98 23.99 7.58
C GLU A 334 3.48 22.75 8.35
N VAL A 335 4.80 22.58 8.44
CA VAL A 335 5.39 21.43 9.17
C VAL A 335 5.02 21.46 10.65
N ASN A 336 4.99 22.64 11.27
CA ASN A 336 4.61 22.80 12.68
C ASN A 336 3.14 22.40 12.91
N GLU A 337 2.25 22.79 11.99
CA GLU A 337 0.85 22.37 12.01
C GLU A 337 0.74 20.85 11.88
N TYR A 338 1.45 20.26 10.91
CA TYR A 338 1.45 18.82 10.66
C TYR A 338 1.99 18.02 11.86
N GLN A 339 3.10 18.44 12.45
CA GLN A 339 3.63 17.85 13.67
C GLN A 339 2.66 18.03 14.85
N GLY A 340 1.92 19.14 14.91
CA GLY A 340 0.80 19.33 15.83
C GLY A 340 -0.29 18.28 15.64
N LEU A 341 -0.65 17.95 14.41
CA LEU A 341 -1.62 16.88 14.10
C LEU A 341 -1.12 15.51 14.57
N ILE A 342 0.16 15.21 14.39
CA ILE A 342 0.77 13.96 14.87
C ILE A 342 0.71 13.89 16.40
N ARG A 343 1.10 14.96 17.11
CA ARG A 343 1.10 15.03 18.58
C ARG A 343 -0.32 14.86 19.16
N ASN A 344 -1.30 15.50 18.53
CA ASN A 344 -2.69 15.51 19.00
C ASN A 344 -3.52 14.34 18.44
N MET A 345 -2.89 13.36 17.79
CA MET A 345 -3.60 12.24 17.16
C MET A 345 -4.36 11.38 18.17
N LYS A 346 -3.84 11.23 19.39
CA LYS A 346 -4.55 10.53 20.48
C LYS A 346 -5.77 11.31 20.99
N ASP A 347 -5.76 12.63 20.84
CA ASP A 347 -6.86 13.53 21.22
C ASP A 347 -7.91 13.66 20.12
N ARG A 348 -7.56 13.31 18.87
CA ARG A 348 -8.49 13.19 17.73
C ARG A 348 -9.48 12.02 17.85
N LYS A 349 -9.73 11.53 19.07
CA LYS A 349 -10.65 10.45 19.39
C LYS A 349 -12.00 10.71 18.69
N ARG A 350 -12.23 9.85 17.69
CA ARG A 350 -13.35 9.85 16.76
C ARG A 350 -14.66 9.95 17.53
N PHE A 351 -15.47 10.90 17.10
CA PHE A 351 -16.86 10.99 17.46
C PHE A 351 -17.56 9.67 17.13
N ASP A 352 -18.35 9.18 18.07
CA ASP A 352 -19.19 8.01 17.91
C ASP A 352 -20.29 8.27 16.86
N VAL A 353 -20.66 9.54 16.65
CA VAL A 353 -21.60 9.98 15.61
C VAL A 353 -21.09 11.26 14.94
N VAL A 354 -21.20 11.35 13.61
CA VAL A 354 -20.90 12.59 12.85
C VAL A 354 -22.17 13.17 12.27
N ILE A 355 -22.44 14.43 12.59
CA ILE A 355 -23.63 15.19 12.19
C ILE A 355 -23.19 16.46 11.47
N SER A 356 -23.39 16.49 10.15
CA SER A 356 -23.12 17.65 9.28
C SER A 356 -24.41 18.05 8.57
N PHE A 357 -24.90 19.27 8.83
CA PHE A 357 -26.15 19.79 8.26
C PHE A 357 -26.02 21.28 7.91
N GLY A 358 -26.48 21.62 6.70
CA GLY A 358 -26.64 23.00 6.23
C GLY A 358 -28.12 23.37 6.07
N GLY A 359 -28.46 24.65 6.30
CA GLY A 359 -29.80 25.18 6.07
C GLY A 359 -30.73 25.17 7.31
N PRO A 360 -32.05 25.27 7.13
CA PRO A 360 -33.01 25.48 8.22
C PRO A 360 -33.15 24.29 9.18
N ASP A 361 -32.77 23.08 8.74
CA ASP A 361 -32.86 21.85 9.55
C ASP A 361 -31.73 21.73 10.60
N ARG A 362 -30.88 22.76 10.73
CA ARG A 362 -29.74 22.77 11.65
C ARG A 362 -30.14 22.67 13.11
N GLN A 363 -31.29 23.24 13.49
CA GLN A 363 -31.83 23.12 14.85
C GLN A 363 -32.21 21.68 15.20
N VAL A 364 -32.73 20.92 14.23
CA VAL A 364 -33.05 19.51 14.42
C VAL A 364 -31.77 18.69 14.57
N ALA A 365 -30.76 18.96 13.73
CA ALA A 365 -29.46 18.32 13.83
C ALA A 365 -28.76 18.59 15.19
N GLU A 366 -28.89 19.81 15.71
CA GLU A 366 -28.40 20.19 17.04
C GLU A 366 -29.14 19.48 18.17
N GLN A 367 -30.46 19.32 18.07
CA GLN A 367 -31.25 18.54 19.03
C GLN A 367 -30.84 17.06 19.04
N ILE A 368 -30.63 16.47 17.86
CA ILE A 368 -30.14 15.09 17.73
C ILE A 368 -28.74 14.98 18.36
N ARG A 369 -27.83 15.91 18.06
CA ARG A 369 -26.50 15.98 18.68
C ARG A 369 -26.61 16.03 20.20
N ASN A 370 -27.39 16.94 20.76
CA ASN A 370 -27.52 17.11 22.20
C ASN A 370 -28.10 15.85 22.87
N HIS A 371 -29.06 15.19 22.23
CA HIS A 371 -29.62 13.93 22.72
C HIS A 371 -28.57 12.80 22.74
N LEU A 372 -27.78 12.66 21.69
CA LEU A 372 -26.71 11.68 21.60
C LEU A 372 -25.58 11.96 22.60
N VAL A 373 -25.21 13.23 22.78
CA VAL A 373 -24.22 13.67 23.79
C VAL A 373 -24.72 13.39 25.20
N ALA A 374 -25.99 13.68 25.50
CA ALA A 374 -26.60 13.33 26.79
C ALA A 374 -26.62 11.82 27.04
N GLY A 375 -26.69 11.01 25.97
CA GLY A 375 -26.52 9.56 26.01
C GLY A 375 -25.08 9.07 26.17
N GLY A 376 -24.11 9.97 26.35
CA GLY A 376 -22.70 9.65 26.54
C GLY A 376 -21.91 9.43 25.24
N LEU A 377 -22.51 9.69 24.08
CA LEU A 377 -21.82 9.59 22.78
C LEU A 377 -21.05 10.88 22.47
N ARG A 378 -19.85 10.75 21.93
CA ARG A 378 -19.06 11.85 21.40
C ARG A 378 -19.59 12.17 20.00
N VAL A 379 -20.08 13.38 19.76
CA VAL A 379 -20.71 13.73 18.48
C VAL A 379 -19.93 14.84 17.76
N PHE A 380 -19.54 14.61 16.50
CA PHE A 380 -19.00 15.67 15.66
C PHE A 380 -20.18 16.50 15.20
N PHE A 381 -20.13 17.79 15.45
CA PHE A 381 -21.10 18.74 14.94
C PHE A 381 -20.35 19.86 14.22
N ASP A 382 -20.76 20.17 13.00
CA ASP A 382 -20.06 21.08 12.07
C ASP A 382 -19.61 22.42 12.70
N THR A 383 -20.38 22.96 13.65
CA THR A 383 -20.06 24.24 14.31
C THR A 383 -18.98 24.14 15.38
N ASP A 384 -18.78 22.96 15.97
CA ASP A 384 -17.84 22.74 17.08
C ASP A 384 -16.37 22.80 16.60
N PHE A 385 -16.14 22.64 15.30
CA PHE A 385 -14.80 22.53 14.71
C PHE A 385 -14.49 23.59 13.62
N ARG A 386 -15.25 24.68 13.56
CA ARG A 386 -15.06 25.81 12.60
C ARG A 386 -15.00 25.42 11.12
N HIS A 387 -15.46 24.23 10.76
CA HIS A 387 -15.58 23.80 9.38
C HIS A 387 -16.93 24.28 8.85
N ASN A 388 -16.97 25.46 8.22
CA ASN A 388 -18.14 25.93 7.45
C ASN A 388 -18.28 25.11 6.14
N LEU A 389 -18.41 23.79 6.24
CA LEU A 389 -18.50 22.88 5.09
C LEU A 389 -19.78 23.11 4.29
N LEU A 390 -20.79 23.73 4.89
CA LEU A 390 -22.02 24.16 4.23
C LEU A 390 -22.30 25.61 4.65
N GLY A 391 -21.92 26.55 3.78
CA GLY A 391 -21.99 27.99 4.01
C GLY A 391 -23.35 28.45 4.55
N ALA A 392 -23.33 29.10 5.70
CA ALA A 392 -24.47 29.85 6.20
C ALA A 392 -24.54 31.17 5.41
N GLY A 393 -25.48 31.30 4.47
CA GLY A 393 -25.89 32.62 3.98
C GLY A 393 -25.79 32.89 2.48
N GLY A 394 -26.12 31.96 1.59
CA GLY A 394 -26.39 32.28 0.19
C GLY A 394 -27.75 32.99 0.01
N ARG A 395 -27.85 34.28 0.36
CA ARG A 395 -28.88 35.16 -0.22
C ARG A 395 -28.52 35.39 -1.69
N ALA A 396 -29.44 35.09 -2.59
CA ALA A 396 -29.31 35.40 -4.00
C ALA A 396 -29.24 36.93 -4.18
N GLY A 397 -28.06 37.42 -4.56
CA GLY A 397 -27.79 38.79 -5.03
C GLY A 397 -26.84 38.71 -6.23
N PRO A 398 -26.94 39.63 -7.20
CA PRO A 398 -26.42 39.43 -8.55
C PRO A 398 -24.89 39.44 -8.57
N GLN A 399 -24.29 38.41 -9.18
CA GLN A 399 -22.84 38.38 -9.43
C GLN A 399 -22.47 39.30 -10.61
N PRO A 400 -21.37 40.06 -10.53
CA PRO A 400 -20.77 40.70 -11.69
C PRO A 400 -19.96 39.68 -12.49
N HIS A 401 -20.04 39.83 -13.81
CA HIS A 401 -19.39 39.01 -14.81
C HIS A 401 -17.87 38.98 -14.69
N HIS A 402 -17.27 37.79 -14.64
CA HIS A 402 -16.00 37.54 -15.29
C HIS A 402 -16.02 36.16 -15.98
N ARG A 403 -15.91 36.22 -17.31
CA ARG A 403 -15.82 35.10 -18.26
C ARG A 403 -14.40 34.54 -18.28
N VAL A 404 -14.23 33.21 -18.35
CA VAL A 404 -13.53 32.45 -19.45
C VAL A 404 -13.92 30.95 -19.36
N PRO A 405 -13.70 30.07 -20.35
CA PRO A 405 -14.79 29.43 -21.11
C PRO A 405 -14.90 27.90 -20.96
N PHE A 406 -16.13 27.41 -21.10
CA PHE A 406 -16.46 26.02 -21.39
C PHE A 406 -16.73 25.86 -22.90
N CYS A 407 -15.99 24.99 -23.58
CA CYS A 407 -16.42 24.26 -24.78
C CYS A 407 -17.01 22.92 -24.29
N GLY A 408 -18.10 22.34 -24.79
CA GLY A 408 -18.97 22.61 -25.92
C GLY A 408 -19.61 21.27 -26.34
N HIS A 409 -20.93 21.30 -26.59
CA HIS A 409 -21.83 20.31 -27.26
C HIS A 409 -23.01 19.86 -26.38
N ARG A 410 -24.15 20.57 -26.44
CA ARG A 410 -25.29 20.45 -27.40
C ARG A 410 -26.04 19.11 -27.31
N PHE A 411 -27.23 19.14 -26.72
CA PHE A 411 -28.45 18.61 -27.35
C PHE A 411 -29.65 19.49 -26.99
N ALA A 412 -30.43 19.84 -28.01
CA ALA A 412 -31.44 20.88 -28.01
C ALA A 412 -32.82 20.39 -27.56
N HIS A 413 -33.56 21.30 -26.91
CA HIS A 413 -34.99 21.22 -26.64
C HIS A 413 -35.81 21.13 -27.95
N ARG A 414 -36.93 20.40 -27.90
CA ARG A 414 -38.14 20.81 -28.63
C ARG A 414 -39.39 20.53 -27.81
N ILE A 415 -39.95 21.60 -27.25
CA ILE A 415 -41.32 21.65 -26.73
C ILE A 415 -42.23 21.92 -27.93
N ARG A 416 -43.28 21.12 -28.12
CA ARG A 416 -44.43 21.46 -28.95
C ARG A 416 -45.69 21.24 -28.11
N ARG A 417 -46.43 22.33 -27.87
CA ARG A 417 -47.80 22.34 -27.33
C ARG A 417 -48.82 22.11 -28.44
N ASN A 418 -50.06 21.84 -28.00
CA ASN A 418 -51.33 21.65 -28.71
C ASN A 418 -51.68 20.16 -28.88
N SER A 419 -52.90 19.66 -28.66
CA SER A 419 -54.18 20.22 -28.18
C SER A 419 -55.19 19.05 -28.16
N GLN A 420 -56.34 19.23 -27.49
CA GLN A 420 -57.61 18.49 -27.67
C GLN A 420 -57.77 17.06 -27.10
N ALA A 421 -58.57 17.01 -26.02
CA ALA A 421 -59.90 16.41 -25.90
C ALA A 421 -60.23 14.98 -26.42
N LYS A 422 -60.97 14.27 -25.54
CA LYS A 422 -61.99 13.20 -25.73
C LYS A 422 -61.56 11.72 -25.85
N GLY A 423 -62.35 10.89 -25.15
CA GLY A 423 -62.61 9.47 -25.44
C GLY A 423 -61.91 8.50 -24.47
N SER A 424 -62.57 8.00 -23.43
CA SER A 424 -63.54 6.87 -23.39
C SER A 424 -62.90 5.46 -23.31
N ARG A 425 -63.09 4.84 -22.14
CA ARG A 425 -63.42 3.42 -21.83
C ARG A 425 -62.93 2.29 -22.76
N GLN A 426 -62.25 1.29 -22.18
CA GLN A 426 -62.69 -0.12 -21.95
C GLN A 426 -61.45 -0.97 -21.55
N ARG A 427 -61.46 -1.65 -20.38
CA ARG A 427 -61.65 -3.10 -20.17
C ARG A 427 -60.77 -3.97 -21.11
N SER A 428 -59.94 -4.90 -20.64
CA SER A 428 -60.35 -6.18 -20.01
C SER A 428 -59.14 -7.01 -19.54
N HIS A 429 -59.34 -7.79 -18.46
CA HIS A 429 -58.90 -9.17 -18.15
C HIS A 429 -57.48 -9.64 -18.59
N ALA A 430 -56.55 -10.00 -17.71
CA ALA A 430 -56.47 -11.17 -16.81
C ALA A 430 -56.41 -12.54 -17.54
N THR A 431 -55.28 -13.26 -17.42
CA THR A 431 -55.11 -14.67 -16.93
C THR A 431 -53.69 -15.18 -17.24
N ILE A 432 -53.11 -15.94 -16.29
CA ILE A 432 -52.25 -17.16 -16.39
C ILE A 432 -51.50 -17.25 -15.04
N VAL A 433 -52.09 -17.93 -14.05
CA VAL A 433 -51.85 -19.34 -13.64
C VAL A 433 -50.56 -19.50 -12.82
N ASN A 434 -50.78 -19.82 -11.53
CA ASN A 434 -49.79 -20.31 -10.58
C ASN A 434 -49.63 -21.82 -10.72
N ASP A 435 -48.46 -22.34 -10.35
CA ASP A 435 -48.27 -23.52 -9.48
C ASP A 435 -46.80 -23.48 -8.99
N ASP A 436 -46.51 -23.15 -7.72
CA ASP A 436 -46.65 -23.88 -6.45
C ASP A 436 -45.39 -24.68 -6.04
N GLY A 437 -44.88 -24.35 -4.85
CA GLY A 437 -43.69 -24.94 -4.22
C GLY A 437 -43.27 -24.19 -2.95
N ARG A 438 -44.07 -24.33 -1.90
CA ARG A 438 -43.98 -23.84 -0.48
C ARG A 438 -42.56 -23.49 0.01
N ALA A 439 -42.33 -22.48 0.86
CA ALA A 439 -42.95 -22.30 2.18
C ALA A 439 -42.93 -20.84 2.68
N ARG A 440 -43.98 -20.50 3.45
CA ARG A 440 -44.21 -19.22 4.13
C ARG A 440 -43.35 -19.09 5.40
N LEU A 441 -42.75 -17.92 5.59
CA LEU A 441 -42.61 -17.28 6.91
C LEU A 441 -43.18 -15.85 6.77
N ARG A 442 -44.36 -15.64 7.38
CA ARG A 442 -44.99 -14.32 7.54
C ARG A 442 -44.25 -13.58 8.64
N TRP A 443 -43.78 -12.37 8.36
CA TRP A 443 -43.61 -11.33 9.37
C TRP A 443 -44.76 -10.34 9.21
N GLU A 444 -45.58 -10.22 10.25
CA GLU A 444 -46.62 -9.22 10.35
C GLU A 444 -45.97 -7.85 10.59
N MET A 445 -46.18 -6.91 9.66
CA MET A 445 -45.93 -5.49 9.90
C MET A 445 -47.22 -4.86 10.42
N CYS A 446 -47.21 -4.41 11.67
CA CYS A 446 -48.18 -3.42 12.15
C CYS A 446 -47.93 -2.07 11.46
N PRO A 447 -48.93 -1.47 10.78
CA PRO A 447 -48.78 -0.14 10.21
C PRO A 447 -49.14 0.92 11.26
N ILE A 448 -48.18 1.76 11.64
CA ILE A 448 -48.50 3.06 12.22
C ILE A 448 -48.75 4.01 11.04
N ARG A 449 -50.04 4.31 10.80
CA ARG A 449 -50.45 5.42 9.92
C ARG A 449 -50.18 6.75 10.65
N GLY A 450 -49.23 7.52 10.13
CA GLY A 450 -49.14 8.96 10.35
C GLY A 450 -49.25 9.67 9.00
N ALA A 451 -50.35 10.38 8.78
CA ALA A 451 -50.55 11.22 7.60
C ALA A 451 -49.74 12.52 7.74
N GLY A 452 -48.99 12.93 6.70
CA GLY A 452 -48.31 14.23 6.72
C GLY A 452 -47.37 14.56 5.55
N ARG A 453 -47.93 15.19 4.51
CA ARG A 453 -47.34 16.11 3.50
C ARG A 453 -46.22 15.66 2.54
N ARG A 454 -46.43 15.98 1.26
CA ARG A 454 -45.43 16.00 0.18
C ARG A 454 -44.31 16.99 0.52
N GLY A 455 -43.07 16.50 0.54
CA GLY A 455 -41.87 17.35 0.66
C GLY A 455 -40.66 16.73 1.38
N SER A 456 -40.65 15.44 1.71
CA SER A 456 -39.52 14.83 2.44
C SER A 456 -38.29 14.67 1.55
N LYS A 457 -37.21 15.38 1.89
CA LYS A 457 -35.85 15.12 1.40
C LYS A 457 -35.33 13.82 2.03
N THR A 458 -34.48 13.14 1.29
CA THR A 458 -33.79 11.91 1.71
C THR A 458 -32.78 12.24 2.81
N TYR A 459 -32.84 11.53 3.95
CA TYR A 459 -31.85 11.61 5.01
C TYR A 459 -30.89 10.42 4.89
N THR A 460 -29.59 10.65 5.05
CA THR A 460 -28.60 9.57 5.18
C THR A 460 -28.03 9.64 6.58
N ILE A 461 -28.42 8.70 7.44
CA ILE A 461 -27.89 8.51 8.78
C ILE A 461 -26.98 7.28 8.71
N TRP A 462 -25.73 7.42 9.11
CA TRP A 462 -24.80 6.29 9.26
C TRP A 462 -24.82 5.85 10.73
N LEU A 463 -25.49 4.72 11.00
CA LEU A 463 -25.42 4.08 12.32
C LEU A 463 -24.30 3.04 12.28
N TRP A 464 -23.26 3.25 13.10
CA TRP A 464 -22.33 2.19 13.45
C TRP A 464 -23.04 1.19 14.34
N LYS A 465 -22.97 -0.11 14.00
CA LYS A 465 -23.54 -1.18 14.84
C LYS A 465 -22.73 -1.29 16.13
N CYS A 466 -23.25 -0.76 17.23
CA CYS A 466 -22.84 -1.16 18.57
C CYS A 466 -23.24 -2.62 18.78
N ARG A 467 -22.26 -3.53 18.85
CA ARG A 467 -22.49 -4.85 19.44
C ARG A 467 -22.25 -4.76 20.94
N MET A 468 -23.34 -4.86 21.70
CA MET A 468 -23.31 -5.18 23.12
C MET A 468 -22.63 -6.54 23.32
N SER A 469 -21.67 -6.60 24.25
CA SER A 469 -21.18 -7.86 24.80
C SER A 469 -22.26 -8.55 25.65
N PRO A 470 -22.12 -9.88 25.85
CA PRO A 470 -22.06 -10.35 27.22
C PRO A 470 -20.85 -11.23 27.50
N SER A 471 -20.55 -11.27 28.80
CA SER A 471 -19.39 -11.75 29.52
C SER A 471 -19.22 -13.27 29.63
N SER A 472 -17.95 -13.67 29.81
CA SER A 472 -17.42 -14.49 30.93
C SER A 472 -16.84 -15.90 30.65
N THR A 473 -15.72 -16.12 31.34
CA THR A 473 -15.06 -17.37 31.80
C THR A 473 -14.26 -18.24 30.83
N GLY A 474 -12.99 -18.50 31.20
CA GLY A 474 -12.18 -19.59 30.64
C GLY A 474 -10.67 -19.44 30.80
N LEU A 475 -10.16 -19.51 32.03
CA LEU A 475 -8.73 -19.77 32.29
C LEU A 475 -8.36 -21.15 31.74
N GLY A 476 -7.34 -21.22 30.87
CA GLY A 476 -6.81 -22.47 30.34
C GLY A 476 -5.30 -22.39 30.09
N LYS A 477 -4.50 -22.67 31.12
CA LYS A 477 -3.09 -23.08 30.97
C LYS A 477 -3.06 -24.40 30.18
N ILE A 478 -2.34 -24.45 29.06
CA ILE A 478 -1.86 -25.72 28.50
C ILE A 478 -0.36 -25.61 28.22
N ARG A 479 0.31 -26.66 28.69
CA ARG A 479 1.75 -26.84 28.84
C ARG A 479 2.42 -27.12 27.50
N SER A 480 3.67 -26.68 27.43
CA SER A 480 4.75 -27.26 26.63
C SER A 480 4.72 -28.79 26.65
N THR A 481 4.78 -29.39 25.46
CA THR A 481 5.27 -30.76 25.28
C THR A 481 6.40 -30.75 24.27
N ARG A 482 7.62 -30.89 24.79
CA ARG A 482 8.73 -31.56 24.09
C ARG A 482 8.24 -32.92 23.60
N TRP A 483 8.57 -33.26 22.35
CA TRP A 483 8.67 -34.64 21.93
C TRP A 483 10.06 -34.90 21.36
N ALA A 484 10.67 -35.95 21.89
CA ALA A 484 11.92 -36.54 21.46
C ALA A 484 11.61 -37.83 20.69
N GLY A 485 12.40 -38.09 19.64
CA GLY A 485 12.81 -39.42 19.21
C GLY A 485 11.87 -40.22 18.30
N SER A 486 12.27 -40.44 17.05
CA SER A 486 12.91 -41.69 16.55
C SER A 486 12.95 -41.64 15.01
N ARG A 487 14.13 -41.63 14.37
CA ARG A 487 14.95 -42.76 13.90
C ARG A 487 14.36 -43.60 12.76
N SER A 488 15.10 -43.54 11.64
CA SER A 488 15.45 -44.62 10.69
C SER A 488 14.75 -44.60 9.33
N SER A 489 15.51 -44.30 8.28
CA SER A 489 15.77 -45.26 7.20
C SER A 489 16.98 -44.83 6.37
N SER A 490 17.92 -45.77 6.30
CA SER A 490 19.20 -45.71 5.59
C SER A 490 19.04 -46.10 4.13
N SER A 491 19.74 -45.44 3.22
CA SER A 491 20.41 -46.13 2.11
C SER A 491 21.60 -45.31 1.63
N ALA A 492 22.76 -45.93 1.75
CA ALA A 492 24.06 -45.42 1.32
C ALA A 492 24.23 -45.62 -0.20
N THR A 493 24.96 -44.72 -0.86
CA THR A 493 25.91 -45.14 -1.89
C THR A 493 27.13 -44.23 -1.87
N ARG A 494 28.29 -44.88 -1.73
CA ARG A 494 29.62 -44.35 -1.49
C ARG A 494 30.32 -44.27 -2.85
N ALA A 495 30.83 -43.12 -3.26
CA ALA A 495 31.75 -43.01 -4.40
C ALA A 495 33.10 -42.45 -3.91
N ARG A 496 34.14 -43.26 -4.10
CA ARG A 496 35.53 -43.06 -3.65
C ARG A 496 36.22 -41.97 -4.50
N THR A 497 36.87 -41.05 -3.80
CA THR A 497 37.95 -40.21 -4.30
C THR A 497 39.20 -41.05 -4.62
N ARG A 498 39.79 -40.84 -5.80
CA ARG A 498 41.09 -41.43 -6.19
C ARG A 498 42.14 -40.32 -6.15
N SER A 499 43.07 -40.42 -5.20
CA SER A 499 44.24 -39.55 -5.10
C SER A 499 45.34 -40.07 -6.03
N THR A 500 45.95 -39.18 -6.80
CA THR A 500 47.25 -39.41 -7.43
C THR A 500 48.22 -38.32 -7.00
N ARG A 501 49.04 -38.66 -6.01
CA ARG A 501 50.37 -38.06 -5.75
C ARG A 501 51.37 -38.71 -6.71
N ARG A 502 52.29 -37.90 -7.27
CA ARG A 502 53.76 -38.13 -7.42
C ARG A 502 54.37 -37.17 -8.46
N PRO A 503 55.70 -36.99 -8.54
CA PRO A 503 56.56 -36.31 -7.57
C PRO A 503 57.44 -35.25 -8.27
N GLY A 504 58.22 -34.50 -7.49
CA GLY A 504 59.11 -33.46 -7.99
C GLY A 504 60.34 -33.94 -8.76
N SER A 505 61.01 -32.98 -9.36
CA SER A 505 62.43 -33.00 -9.66
C SER A 505 63.01 -31.62 -9.42
N ALA A 506 64.12 -31.62 -8.71
CA ALA A 506 64.89 -30.46 -8.33
C ALA A 506 65.98 -30.14 -9.36
N THR A 507 66.51 -28.93 -9.21
CA THR A 507 67.92 -28.50 -9.37
C THR A 507 68.42 -27.89 -10.69
N LYS A 508 69.08 -26.73 -10.48
CA LYS A 508 70.10 -25.98 -11.25
C LYS A 508 69.53 -25.15 -12.42
N MET A 509 69.82 -23.86 -12.56
CA MET A 509 70.98 -23.04 -12.16
C MET A 509 70.59 -21.79 -11.37
#